data_AF-A0A1D6LUF6-F1
#
_entry.id   AF-A0A1D6LUF6-F1
#
_cell.length_a   1.000
_cell.length_b   1.000
_cell.length_c   1.000
_cell.angle_alpha   90.00
_cell.angle_beta   90.00
_cell.angle_gamma   90.00
#
_symmetry.space_group_name_H-M   'P 1'
#
loop_
_entity.id
_entity.type
_entity.pdbx_description
1 polymer ?
#
loop_
_entity_poly.entity_id
_entity_poly.type
_entity_poly.pdbx_seq_one_letter_code
_entity_poly.pdbx_strand_id
1 'polypeptide(L)'
;MEDSPVKFRTFMEPLQQVALNLEATPDAAFRTDVAKRAFVGWMRDLRGIAMATNSRKTYGLLFDWLYPSRMPLLLRAISLCTDEPEVTTPLLKFTYEFVLNKAQRLTFDSSSPNGILLFREVSKIIVAYGSRILLLPNGTDIYGSKYKGIWISLTVLSRALCGNYVNFGVFELYGDRALADALDISLKMTLSVPLSDILAFKKVFISIQF
;
A
#
# COMPACT_ATOMS: atom_id res chain seq x y z
N MET A 1 -21.61 -19.82 14.67
CA MET A 1 -21.15 -18.59 13.95
C MET A 1 -19.72 -18.17 14.34
N GLU A 2 -19.12 -18.79 15.38
CA GLU A 2 -17.74 -18.59 15.86
C GLU A 2 -16.65 -19.27 15.01
N ASP A 3 -17.00 -20.17 14.09
CA ASP A 3 -16.04 -20.87 13.23
C ASP A 3 -15.28 -19.95 12.27
N SER A 4 -15.84 -18.80 11.90
CA SER A 4 -15.31 -17.97 10.82
C SER A 4 -13.96 -17.32 11.14
N PRO A 5 -13.74 -16.73 12.34
CA PRO A 5 -12.43 -16.26 12.76
C PRO A 5 -11.38 -17.38 12.91
N VAL A 6 -11.77 -18.54 13.46
CA VAL A 6 -10.85 -19.67 13.65
C VAL A 6 -10.39 -20.22 12.31
N LYS A 7 -11.33 -20.49 11.39
CA LYS A 7 -11.01 -20.92 10.02
C LYS A 7 -10.14 -19.92 9.28
N PHE A 8 -10.38 -18.62 9.47
CA PHE A 8 -9.53 -17.58 8.89
C PHE A 8 -8.10 -17.62 9.47
N ARG A 9 -7.94 -17.76 10.79
CA ARG A 9 -6.61 -17.86 11.42
C ARG A 9 -5.83 -19.08 10.91
N THR A 10 -6.46 -20.25 10.86
CA THR A 10 -5.84 -21.46 10.31
C THR A 10 -5.45 -21.28 8.84
N PHE A 11 -6.30 -20.64 8.03
CA PHE A 11 -5.98 -20.32 6.64
C PHE A 11 -4.76 -19.38 6.51
N MET A 12 -4.63 -18.41 7.42
CA MET A 12 -3.54 -17.41 7.39
C MET A 12 -2.23 -17.90 8.02
N GLU A 13 -2.20 -19.07 8.65
CA GLU A 13 -1.04 -19.59 9.39
C GLU A 13 0.23 -19.75 8.52
N PRO A 14 0.17 -20.25 7.27
CA PRO A 14 1.36 -20.30 6.41
C PRO A 14 1.90 -18.90 6.07
N LEU A 15 1.01 -17.94 5.81
CA LEU A 15 1.37 -16.54 5.54
C LEU A 15 1.94 -15.85 6.78
N GLN A 16 1.49 -16.28 7.97
CA GLN A 16 2.03 -15.82 9.24
C GLN A 16 3.49 -16.25 9.39
N GLN A 17 3.80 -17.51 9.10
CA GLN A 17 5.16 -18.00 9.21
C GLN A 17 6.11 -17.29 8.25
N VAL A 18 5.66 -17.02 7.01
CA VAL A 18 6.43 -16.24 6.04
C VAL A 18 6.71 -14.83 6.55
N ALA A 19 5.71 -14.15 7.13
CA ALA A 19 5.88 -12.82 7.71
C ALA A 19 6.93 -12.82 8.83
N LEU A 20 6.83 -13.77 9.78
CA LEU A 20 7.79 -13.90 10.89
C LEU A 20 9.23 -14.13 10.40
N ASN A 21 9.41 -14.98 9.39
CA ASN A 21 10.72 -15.24 8.80
C ASN A 21 11.30 -13.98 8.12
N LEU A 22 10.47 -13.22 7.41
CA LEU A 22 10.87 -11.97 6.76
C LEU A 22 11.19 -10.86 7.77
N GLU A 23 10.43 -10.78 8.87
CA GLU A 23 10.66 -9.86 9.98
C GLU A 23 11.99 -10.16 10.70
N ALA A 24 12.31 -11.44 10.91
CA ALA A 24 13.56 -11.87 11.52
C ALA A 24 14.78 -11.77 10.58
N THR A 25 14.58 -11.64 9.27
CA THR A 25 15.67 -11.53 8.29
C THR A 25 16.40 -10.20 8.47
N PRO A 26 17.74 -10.16 8.62
CA PRO A 26 18.51 -8.90 8.70
C PRO A 26 18.42 -8.05 7.43
N ASP A 27 18.62 -6.73 7.52
CA ASP A 27 18.49 -5.81 6.39
C ASP A 27 19.37 -6.17 5.19
N ALA A 28 20.62 -6.54 5.43
CA ALA A 28 21.54 -6.99 4.37
C ALA A 28 21.05 -8.27 3.67
N ALA A 29 20.43 -9.19 4.42
CA ALA A 29 19.87 -10.42 3.88
C ALA A 29 18.52 -10.21 3.17
N PHE A 30 17.79 -9.14 3.48
CA PHE A 30 16.50 -8.83 2.84
C PHE A 30 16.64 -8.54 1.34
N ARG A 31 17.80 -8.04 0.90
CA ARG A 31 18.09 -7.78 -0.51
C ARG A 31 18.48 -9.05 -1.31
N THR A 32 18.61 -10.20 -0.66
CA THR A 32 18.88 -11.47 -1.36
C THR A 32 17.68 -11.89 -2.21
N ASP A 33 17.92 -12.60 -3.32
CA ASP A 33 16.85 -13.07 -4.19
C ASP A 33 15.84 -13.97 -3.46
N VAL A 34 16.29 -14.74 -2.47
CA VAL A 34 15.42 -15.60 -1.67
C VAL A 34 14.43 -14.76 -0.85
N ALA A 35 14.93 -13.77 -0.11
CA ALA A 35 14.08 -12.88 0.70
C ALA A 35 13.17 -12.02 -0.19
N LYS A 36 13.70 -11.46 -1.29
CA LYS A 36 12.91 -10.69 -2.27
C LYS A 36 11.77 -11.52 -2.85
N ARG A 37 12.03 -12.76 -3.28
CA ARG A 37 10.98 -13.66 -3.83
C ARG A 37 9.94 -14.03 -2.79
N ALA A 38 10.36 -14.34 -1.56
CA ALA A 38 9.45 -14.66 -0.47
C ALA A 38 8.51 -13.46 -0.17
N PHE A 39 9.07 -12.26 -0.07
CA PHE A 39 8.29 -11.03 0.13
C PHE A 39 7.34 -10.76 -1.04
N VAL A 40 7.82 -10.89 -2.28
CA VAL A 40 7.00 -10.69 -3.49
C VAL A 40 5.83 -11.70 -3.55
N GLY A 41 6.08 -12.97 -3.23
CA GLY A 41 5.04 -13.99 -3.11
C GLY A 41 4.00 -13.60 -2.07
N TRP A 42 4.46 -13.25 -0.87
CA TRP A 42 3.60 -12.81 0.23
C TRP A 42 2.71 -11.61 -0.16
N MET A 43 3.25 -10.59 -0.83
CA MET A 43 2.44 -9.45 -1.31
C MET A 43 1.40 -9.85 -2.35
N ARG A 44 1.72 -10.79 -3.25
CA ARG A 44 0.78 -11.28 -4.28
C ARG A 44 -0.35 -12.08 -3.66
N ASP A 45 -0.05 -12.93 -2.69
CA ASP A 45 -1.05 -13.74 -1.98
C ASP A 45 -1.96 -12.84 -1.15
N LEU A 46 -1.40 -11.89 -0.40
CA LEU A 46 -2.18 -10.91 0.34
C LEU A 46 -3.08 -10.07 -0.57
N ARG A 47 -2.60 -9.71 -1.76
CA ARG A 47 -3.42 -9.03 -2.76
C ARG A 47 -4.57 -9.93 -3.23
N GLY A 48 -4.31 -11.21 -3.49
CA GLY A 48 -5.36 -12.17 -3.85
C GLY A 48 -6.42 -12.33 -2.75
N ILE A 49 -6.00 -12.41 -1.49
CA ILE A 49 -6.89 -12.47 -0.33
C ILE A 49 -7.68 -11.17 -0.20
N ALA A 50 -7.02 -10.02 -0.30
CA ALA A 50 -7.70 -8.72 -0.35
C ALA A 50 -8.67 -8.64 -1.54
N MET A 51 -8.39 -9.27 -2.68
CA MET A 51 -9.34 -9.33 -3.78
C MET A 51 -10.57 -10.19 -3.43
N ALA A 52 -10.43 -11.23 -2.62
CA ALA A 52 -11.52 -12.11 -2.22
C ALA A 52 -12.39 -11.55 -1.07
N THR A 53 -11.88 -10.60 -0.28
CA THR A 53 -12.63 -9.99 0.84
C THR A 53 -13.65 -8.95 0.33
N ASN A 54 -14.87 -9.40 0.05
CA ASN A 54 -15.95 -8.54 -0.46
C ASN A 54 -16.98 -8.09 0.59
N SER A 55 -16.79 -8.43 1.87
CA SER A 55 -17.68 -7.98 2.95
C SER A 55 -16.90 -7.27 4.04
N ARG A 56 -17.60 -6.40 4.79
CA ARG A 56 -17.03 -5.72 5.96
C ARG A 56 -16.40 -6.70 6.95
N LYS A 57 -17.04 -7.84 7.18
CA LYS A 57 -16.56 -8.89 8.10
C LYS A 57 -15.24 -9.50 7.63
N THR A 58 -15.16 -9.95 6.37
CA THR A 58 -13.94 -10.61 5.87
C THR A 58 -12.81 -9.63 5.65
N TYR A 59 -13.11 -8.39 5.27
CA TYR A 59 -12.12 -7.31 5.26
C TYR A 59 -11.60 -7.01 6.66
N GLY A 60 -12.49 -6.89 7.66
CA GLY A 60 -12.10 -6.67 9.06
C GLY A 60 -11.13 -7.73 9.58
N LEU A 61 -11.38 -9.01 9.31
CA LEU A 61 -10.46 -10.10 9.69
C LEU A 61 -9.06 -9.93 9.05
N LEU A 62 -9.00 -9.53 7.78
CA LEU A 62 -7.73 -9.26 7.10
C LEU A 62 -7.04 -8.01 7.66
N PHE A 63 -7.80 -6.95 7.94
CA PHE A 63 -7.28 -5.72 8.52
C PHE A 63 -6.70 -5.97 9.91
N ASP A 64 -7.42 -6.67 10.79
CA ASP A 64 -6.98 -7.03 12.14
C ASP A 64 -5.78 -7.97 12.12
N TRP A 65 -5.69 -8.83 11.11
CA TRP A 65 -4.50 -9.67 10.91
C TRP A 65 -3.31 -8.85 10.40
N LEU A 66 -3.49 -7.76 9.67
CA LEU A 66 -2.36 -6.99 9.15
C LEU A 66 -1.90 -5.89 10.14
N TYR A 67 -2.85 -5.13 10.67
CA TYR A 67 -2.62 -3.98 11.54
C TYR A 67 -2.62 -4.38 13.03
N PRO A 68 -1.72 -3.84 13.87
CA PRO A 68 -0.58 -2.99 13.51
C PRO A 68 0.68 -3.80 13.16
N SER A 69 0.75 -5.07 13.56
CA SER A 69 2.01 -5.82 13.71
C SER A 69 2.81 -6.01 12.42
N ARG A 70 2.15 -6.13 11.27
CA ARG A 70 2.80 -6.45 9.98
C ARG A 70 2.99 -5.22 9.08
N MET A 71 2.48 -4.05 9.49
CA MET A 71 2.69 -2.79 8.77
C MET A 71 4.16 -2.35 8.73
N PRO A 72 4.97 -2.51 9.80
CA PRO A 72 6.40 -2.19 9.76
C PRO A 72 7.17 -2.97 8.69
N LEU A 73 6.79 -4.23 8.43
CA LEU A 73 7.43 -5.04 7.38
C LEU A 73 7.24 -4.41 5.99
N LEU A 74 6.06 -3.84 5.70
CA LEU A 74 5.78 -3.15 4.45
C LEU A 74 6.68 -1.91 4.28
N LEU A 75 6.77 -1.08 5.33
CA LEU A 75 7.60 0.14 5.30
C LEU A 75 9.09 -0.18 5.20
N ARG A 76 9.53 -1.25 5.87
CA ARG A 76 10.90 -1.75 5.80
C ARG A 76 11.24 -2.20 4.38
N ALA A 77 10.37 -2.97 3.73
CA ALA A 77 10.60 -3.44 2.37
C ALA A 77 10.72 -2.27 1.36
N ILE A 78 9.88 -1.24 1.48
CA ILE A 78 10.02 -0.02 0.67
C ILE A 78 11.39 0.62 0.91
N SER A 79 11.76 0.78 2.18
CA SER A 79 13.00 1.46 2.56
C SER A 79 14.26 0.74 2.04
N LEU A 80 14.25 -0.59 2.03
CA LEU A 80 15.40 -1.40 1.62
C LEU A 80 15.47 -1.66 0.11
N CYS A 81 14.34 -1.64 -0.59
CA CYS A 81 14.25 -2.11 -1.98
C CYS A 81 13.53 -1.10 -2.91
N THR A 82 13.61 0.21 -2.64
CA THR A 82 12.94 1.22 -3.51
C THR A 82 13.42 1.15 -4.95
N ASP A 83 14.71 0.84 -5.14
CA ASP A 83 15.39 0.70 -6.42
C ASP A 83 15.04 -0.59 -7.18
N GLU A 84 14.18 -1.45 -6.60
CA GLU A 84 13.80 -2.76 -7.14
C GLU A 84 12.28 -2.77 -7.45
N PRO A 85 11.87 -2.39 -8.68
CA PRO A 85 10.45 -2.34 -9.08
C PRO A 85 9.72 -3.68 -8.94
N GLU A 86 10.46 -4.79 -9.02
CA GLU A 86 9.94 -6.15 -8.84
C GLU A 86 9.42 -6.40 -7.42
N VAL A 87 9.96 -5.69 -6.41
CA VAL A 87 9.57 -5.77 -5.00
C VAL A 87 8.53 -4.69 -4.67
N THR A 88 8.76 -3.45 -5.10
CA THR A 88 7.86 -2.32 -4.78
C THR A 88 6.53 -2.41 -5.52
N THR A 89 6.50 -2.88 -6.78
CA THR A 89 5.26 -2.94 -7.56
C THR A 89 4.22 -3.89 -6.94
N PRO A 90 4.55 -5.15 -6.56
CA PRO A 90 3.61 -6.02 -5.86
C PRO A 90 3.08 -5.43 -4.56
N LEU A 91 3.95 -4.75 -3.79
CA LEU A 91 3.56 -4.08 -2.55
C LEU A 91 2.54 -2.97 -2.82
N LEU A 92 2.86 -2.05 -3.73
CA LEU A 92 1.96 -0.95 -4.09
C LEU A 92 0.64 -1.48 -4.67
N LYS A 93 0.67 -2.57 -5.45
CA LYS A 93 -0.55 -3.22 -5.98
C LYS A 93 -1.40 -3.88 -4.89
N PHE A 94 -0.78 -4.41 -3.84
CA PHE A 94 -1.51 -4.86 -2.66
C PHE A 94 -2.17 -3.66 -1.98
N THR A 95 -1.43 -2.58 -1.69
CA THR A 95 -1.98 -1.38 -1.06
C THR A 95 -3.13 -0.80 -1.88
N TYR A 96 -2.98 -0.74 -3.20
CA TYR A 96 -4.00 -0.32 -4.16
C TYR A 96 -5.31 -1.10 -4.05
N GLU A 97 -5.21 -2.42 -3.85
CA GLU A 97 -6.39 -3.25 -3.60
C GLU A 97 -6.91 -3.04 -2.19
N PHE A 98 -6.03 -2.98 -1.19
CA PHE A 98 -6.38 -2.92 0.23
C PHE A 98 -7.18 -1.66 0.61
N VAL A 99 -6.96 -0.54 -0.08
CA VAL A 99 -7.69 0.72 0.11
C VAL A 99 -8.94 0.85 -0.76
N LEU A 100 -9.19 -0.11 -1.66
CA LEU A 100 -10.36 -0.04 -2.54
C LEU A 100 -11.63 -0.38 -1.76
N ASN A 101 -12.54 0.58 -1.62
CA ASN A 101 -13.88 0.35 -1.06
C ASN A 101 -14.84 -0.29 -2.07
N LYS A 102 -14.55 -1.51 -2.50
CA LYS A 102 -15.47 -2.29 -3.33
C LYS A 102 -16.54 -2.96 -2.48
N ALA A 103 -17.76 -3.06 -3.00
CA ALA A 103 -18.90 -3.68 -2.32
C ALA A 103 -19.15 -3.13 -0.89
N GLN A 104 -18.81 -1.85 -0.64
CA GLN A 104 -18.95 -1.19 0.66
C GLN A 104 -18.22 -1.93 1.80
N ARG A 105 -17.15 -2.68 1.50
CA ARG A 105 -16.40 -3.44 2.51
C ARG A 105 -15.63 -2.57 3.51
N LEU A 106 -15.28 -1.33 3.12
CA LEU A 106 -14.61 -0.36 3.98
C LEU A 106 -15.61 0.54 4.71
N THR A 107 -16.79 0.02 5.06
CA THR A 107 -17.76 0.78 5.85
C THR A 107 -17.48 0.54 7.33
N PHE A 108 -16.65 1.39 7.94
CA PHE A 108 -16.40 1.36 9.37
C PHE A 108 -17.55 2.02 10.14
N ASP A 109 -17.81 1.59 11.38
CA ASP A 109 -18.76 2.31 12.24
C ASP A 109 -18.22 3.72 12.53
N SER A 110 -19.11 4.69 12.71
CA SER A 110 -18.74 6.09 13.00
C SER A 110 -17.89 6.28 14.26
N SER A 111 -17.92 5.31 15.18
CA SER A 111 -17.09 5.24 16.38
C SER A 111 -15.76 4.51 16.18
N SER A 112 -15.54 3.87 15.03
CA SER A 112 -14.34 3.08 14.78
C SER A 112 -13.18 3.95 14.28
N PRO A 113 -11.99 3.86 14.89
CA PRO A 113 -10.81 4.56 14.39
C PRO A 113 -10.20 3.90 13.14
N ASN A 114 -10.70 2.73 12.71
CA ASN A 114 -10.04 1.90 11.70
C ASN A 114 -9.82 2.61 10.37
N GLY A 115 -10.75 3.47 9.93
CA GLY A 115 -10.57 4.27 8.72
C GLY A 115 -9.37 5.20 8.82
N ILE A 116 -9.24 5.90 9.95
CA ILE A 116 -8.11 6.81 10.23
C ILE A 116 -6.80 6.02 10.31
N LEU A 117 -6.81 4.88 11.01
CA LEU A 117 -5.63 4.02 11.13
C LEU A 117 -5.17 3.47 9.78
N LEU A 118 -6.11 3.00 8.95
CA LEU A 118 -5.85 2.54 7.60
C LEU A 118 -5.19 3.65 6.76
N PHE A 119 -5.78 4.85 6.74
CA PHE A 119 -5.23 5.96 5.97
C PHE A 119 -3.85 6.38 6.47
N ARG A 120 -3.61 6.37 7.79
CA ARG A 120 -2.29 6.71 8.36
C ARG A 120 -1.21 5.75 7.86
N GLU A 121 -1.47 4.44 7.83
CA GLU A 121 -0.51 3.47 7.31
C GLU A 121 -0.31 3.61 5.79
N VAL A 122 -1.37 3.90 5.04
CA VAL A 122 -1.30 4.18 3.60
C VAL A 122 -0.47 5.42 3.31
N SER A 123 -0.66 6.49 4.07
CA SER A 123 0.14 7.72 3.99
C SER A 123 1.62 7.41 4.21
N LYS A 124 1.97 6.66 5.26
CA LYS A 124 3.38 6.25 5.51
C LYS A 124 3.98 5.49 4.32
N ILE A 125 3.22 4.58 3.71
CA ILE A 125 3.67 3.81 2.53
C ILE A 125 3.94 4.76 1.34
N ILE A 126 3.00 5.67 1.06
CA ILE A 126 3.12 6.62 -0.06
C ILE A 126 4.28 7.58 0.17
N VAL A 127 4.44 8.13 1.38
CA VAL A 127 5.53 9.04 1.74
C VAL A 127 6.88 8.32 1.69
N ALA A 128 6.98 7.11 2.24
CA ALA A 128 8.21 6.33 2.22
C ALA A 128 8.65 5.98 0.79
N TYR A 129 7.70 5.59 -0.07
CA TYR A 129 7.99 5.29 -1.47
C TYR A 129 8.33 6.56 -2.26
N GLY A 130 7.46 7.57 -2.18
CA GLY A 130 7.58 8.82 -2.94
C GLY A 130 8.87 9.59 -2.65
N SER A 131 9.25 9.70 -1.38
CA SER A 131 10.49 10.40 -0.99
C SER A 131 11.75 9.76 -1.55
N ARG A 132 11.75 8.44 -1.77
CA ARG A 132 12.91 7.69 -2.27
C ARG A 132 12.90 7.56 -3.79
N ILE A 133 11.75 7.27 -4.40
CA ILE A 133 11.64 7.10 -5.86
C ILE A 133 12.00 8.40 -6.61
N LEU A 134 11.75 9.56 -6.01
CA LEU A 134 12.10 10.86 -6.60
C LEU A 134 13.62 11.07 -6.67
N LEU A 135 14.36 10.50 -5.72
CA LEU A 135 15.83 10.59 -5.65
C LEU A 135 16.53 9.63 -6.62
N LEU A 136 15.82 8.61 -7.13
CA LEU A 136 16.42 7.66 -8.05
C LEU A 136 16.68 8.29 -9.42
N PRO A 137 17.86 8.03 -10.02
CA PRO A 137 18.23 8.55 -11.32
C PRO A 137 17.32 7.97 -12.41
N ASN A 138 17.11 8.72 -13.48
CA ASN A 138 16.34 8.26 -14.62
C ASN A 138 17.19 7.25 -15.42
N GLY A 139 16.81 5.97 -15.35
CA GLY A 139 17.46 4.89 -16.08
C GLY A 139 16.99 4.77 -17.54
N THR A 140 17.39 3.70 -18.23
CA THR A 140 16.98 3.42 -19.62
C THR A 140 15.51 3.00 -19.75
N ASP A 141 14.96 2.28 -18.76
CA ASP A 141 13.52 1.98 -18.63
C ASP A 141 12.87 2.82 -17.53
N ILE A 142 12.69 4.12 -17.79
CA ILE A 142 12.09 5.07 -16.84
C ILE A 142 10.64 4.66 -16.51
N TYR A 143 9.91 4.12 -17.50
CA TYR A 143 8.51 3.77 -17.31
C TYR A 143 8.35 2.61 -16.32
N GLY A 144 9.08 1.52 -16.52
CA GLY A 144 9.01 0.34 -15.66
C GLY A 144 9.57 0.60 -14.26
N SER A 145 10.65 1.38 -14.17
CA SER A 145 11.34 1.65 -12.91
C SER A 145 10.66 2.71 -12.04
N LYS A 146 10.13 3.78 -12.65
CA LYS A 146 9.68 4.98 -11.94
C LYS A 146 8.20 5.28 -12.15
N TYR A 147 7.78 5.49 -13.39
CA TYR A 147 6.43 5.99 -13.67
C TYR A 147 5.34 5.01 -13.27
N LYS A 148 5.55 3.70 -13.45
CA LYS A 148 4.58 2.67 -13.09
C LYS A 148 4.28 2.69 -11.58
N GLY A 149 5.29 2.82 -10.73
CA GLY A 149 5.09 2.85 -9.29
C GLY A 149 4.51 4.18 -8.81
N ILE A 150 4.91 5.31 -9.41
CA ILE A 150 4.28 6.62 -9.18
C ILE A 150 2.79 6.56 -9.50
N TRP A 151 2.42 6.06 -10.68
CA TRP A 151 1.03 5.89 -11.11
C TRP A 151 0.20 5.07 -10.12
N ILE A 152 0.73 3.92 -9.66
CA ILE A 152 0.02 3.08 -8.67
C ILE A 152 -0.15 3.85 -7.37
N SER A 153 0.88 4.56 -6.91
CA SER A 153 0.86 5.31 -5.65
C SER A 153 -0.14 6.46 -5.67
N LEU A 154 -0.21 7.22 -6.77
CA LEU A 154 -1.24 8.25 -6.97
C LEU A 154 -2.65 7.65 -6.97
N THR A 155 -2.82 6.50 -7.61
CA THR A 155 -4.12 5.83 -7.64
C THR A 155 -4.50 5.27 -6.26
N VAL A 156 -3.53 4.81 -5.46
CA VAL A 156 -3.76 4.42 -4.05
C VAL A 156 -4.29 5.61 -3.26
N LEU A 157 -3.67 6.78 -3.39
CA LEU A 157 -4.14 8.00 -2.71
C LEU A 157 -5.54 8.38 -3.15
N SER A 158 -5.80 8.46 -4.47
CA SER A 158 -7.13 8.78 -5.02
C SER A 158 -8.21 7.84 -4.45
N ARG A 159 -7.97 6.52 -4.45
CA ARG A 159 -8.90 5.55 -3.87
C ARG A 159 -9.12 5.73 -2.37
N ALA A 160 -8.09 6.11 -1.64
CA ALA A 160 -8.20 6.35 -0.21
C ALA A 160 -9.01 7.62 0.09
N LEU A 161 -8.86 8.67 -0.72
CA LEU A 161 -9.63 9.91 -0.63
C LEU A 161 -11.10 9.71 -1.03
N CYS A 162 -11.35 9.01 -2.14
CA CYS A 162 -12.69 8.77 -2.68
C CYS A 162 -13.42 7.59 -2.02
N GLY A 163 -12.76 6.84 -1.12
CA GLY A 163 -13.29 5.62 -0.54
C GLY A 163 -14.42 5.83 0.48
N ASN A 164 -14.64 7.07 0.92
CA ASN A 164 -15.67 7.49 1.88
C ASN A 164 -15.65 6.70 3.21
N TYR A 165 -14.47 6.26 3.64
CA TYR A 165 -14.29 5.49 4.88
C TYR A 165 -13.49 6.24 5.96
N VAL A 166 -13.07 7.48 5.68
CA VAL A 166 -12.34 8.35 6.61
C VAL A 166 -12.87 9.77 6.51
N ASN A 167 -13.10 10.41 7.66
CA ASN A 167 -13.31 11.84 7.71
C ASN A 167 -11.96 12.55 7.79
N PHE A 168 -11.55 13.19 6.70
CA PHE A 168 -10.24 13.83 6.61
C PHE A 168 -10.08 15.08 7.46
N GLY A 169 -11.17 15.76 7.84
CA GLY A 169 -11.12 16.91 8.75
C GLY A 169 -10.58 16.54 10.14
N VAL A 170 -10.64 15.27 10.50
CA VAL A 170 -10.12 14.75 11.77
C VAL A 170 -8.58 14.85 11.85
N PHE A 171 -7.87 14.75 10.73
CA PHE A 171 -6.41 14.88 10.72
C PHE A 171 -5.96 16.28 11.11
N GLU A 172 -6.61 17.32 10.56
CA GLU A 172 -6.31 18.71 10.89
C GLU A 172 -6.65 19.04 12.35
N LEU A 173 -7.79 18.55 12.85
CA LEU A 173 -8.22 18.79 14.24
C LEU A 173 -7.28 18.18 15.28
N TYR A 174 -6.68 17.02 15.00
CA TYR A 174 -5.73 16.37 15.90
C TYR A 174 -4.26 16.69 15.60
N GLY A 175 -3.97 17.58 14.64
CA GLY A 175 -2.60 17.90 14.23
C GLY A 175 -1.84 16.74 13.60
N ASP A 176 -2.56 15.75 13.05
CA ASP A 176 -1.97 14.62 12.35
C ASP A 176 -1.63 15.01 10.90
N ARG A 177 -0.34 14.96 10.57
CA ARG A 177 0.18 15.36 9.26
C ARG A 177 0.02 14.32 8.15
N ALA A 178 -0.53 13.13 8.44
CA ALA A 178 -0.60 12.04 7.48
C ALA A 178 -1.24 12.45 6.13
N LEU A 179 -2.31 13.24 6.15
CA LEU A 179 -2.94 13.72 4.91
C LEU A 179 -2.07 14.74 4.17
N ALA A 180 -1.56 15.73 4.90
CA ALA A 180 -0.73 16.79 4.32
C ALA A 180 0.55 16.24 3.69
N ASP A 181 1.25 15.33 4.38
CA ASP A 181 2.49 14.72 3.90
C ASP A 181 2.25 13.82 2.68
N ALA A 182 1.12 13.08 2.66
CA ALA A 182 0.73 12.28 1.50
C ALA A 182 0.40 13.14 0.27
N LEU A 183 -0.29 14.27 0.45
CA LEU A 183 -0.59 15.21 -0.64
C LEU A 183 0.68 15.88 -1.18
N ASP A 184 1.55 16.37 -0.28
CA ASP A 184 2.82 17.00 -0.65
C ASP A 184 3.70 16.07 -1.50
N ILE A 185 3.89 14.82 -1.04
CA ILE A 185 4.71 13.87 -1.79
C ILE A 185 4.05 13.46 -3.11
N SER A 186 2.72 13.34 -3.16
CA SER A 186 2.00 13.03 -4.39
C SER A 186 2.12 14.13 -5.43
N LEU A 187 2.05 15.41 -5.01
CA LEU A 187 2.30 16.53 -5.91
C LEU A 187 3.72 16.51 -6.47
N LYS A 188 4.72 16.28 -5.61
CA LYS A 188 6.13 16.14 -6.03
C LYS A 188 6.32 15.00 -7.02
N MET A 189 5.66 13.85 -6.79
CA MET A 189 5.70 12.72 -7.73
C MET A 189 5.04 13.05 -9.07
N THR A 190 3.86 13.68 -9.07
CA THR A 190 3.17 14.09 -10.31
C THR A 190 4.02 15.05 -11.13
N LEU A 191 4.61 16.07 -10.48
CA LEU A 191 5.45 17.07 -11.14
C LEU A 191 6.79 16.50 -11.67
N SER A 192 7.21 15.34 -11.17
CA SER A 192 8.43 14.67 -11.65
C SER A 192 8.25 13.95 -13.00
N VAL A 193 7.01 13.75 -13.45
CA VAL A 193 6.71 13.08 -14.72
C VAL A 193 6.51 14.16 -15.80
N PRO A 194 7.31 14.17 -16.89
CA PRO A 194 7.15 15.13 -17.99
C PRO A 194 5.76 15.04 -18.61
N LEU A 195 5.18 16.20 -18.96
CA LEU A 195 3.83 16.29 -19.53
C LEU A 195 3.69 15.49 -20.84
N SER A 196 4.77 15.41 -21.64
CA SER A 196 4.84 14.59 -22.85
C SER A 196 4.56 13.11 -22.55
N ASP A 197 5.09 12.61 -21.43
CA ASP A 197 4.96 11.21 -21.02
C ASP A 197 3.59 10.96 -20.37
N ILE A 198 3.05 11.95 -19.64
CA ILE A 198 1.69 11.90 -19.09
C ILE A 198 0.66 11.73 -20.22
N LEU A 199 0.80 12.49 -21.31
CA LEU A 199 -0.09 12.44 -22.46
C LEU A 199 0.11 11.17 -23.32
N ALA A 200 1.33 10.62 -23.36
CA ALA A 200 1.63 9.37 -24.07
C ALA A 200 1.11 8.12 -23.33
N PHE A 201 1.14 8.11 -21.99
CA PHE A 201 0.70 6.97 -21.19
C PHE A 201 -0.71 7.18 -20.62
N LYS A 202 -1.73 6.68 -21.33
CA LYS A 202 -3.15 6.73 -20.92
C LYS A 202 -3.41 6.37 -19.45
N LYS A 203 -2.64 5.43 -18.87
CA LYS A 203 -2.79 5.05 -17.46
C LYS A 203 -2.38 6.17 -16.51
N VAL A 204 -1.25 6.83 -16.77
CA VAL A 204 -0.74 7.96 -15.98
C VAL A 204 -1.72 9.13 -16.02
N PHE A 205 -2.22 9.46 -17.22
CA PHE A 205 -3.26 10.47 -17.39
C PHE A 205 -4.51 10.21 -16.53
N ILE A 206 -5.03 8.98 -16.56
CA ILE A 206 -6.24 8.61 -15.78
C ILE A 206 -6.01 8.74 -14.26
N SER A 207 -4.80 8.52 -13.75
CA SER A 207 -4.54 8.65 -12.31
C SER A 207 -4.43 10.09 -11.80
N ILE A 208 -4.20 11.05 -12.70
CA ILE A 208 -4.01 12.46 -12.34
C ILE A 208 -5.36 13.21 -12.36
N GLN A 209 -6.38 12.67 -13.04
CA GLN A 209 -7.74 13.18 -12.96
C GLN A 209 -8.37 12.73 -11.65
N PHE A 210 -8.33 13.62 -10.65
CA PHE A 210 -9.12 13.53 -9.43
C PHE A 210 -10.61 13.71 -9.72
#